data_AF-A0A7C4BQE0-F1
#
_entry.id   AF-A0A7C4BQE0-F1
#
_cell.length_a   1.000
_cell.length_b   1.000
_cell.length_c   1.000
_cell.angle_alpha   90.00
_cell.angle_beta   90.00
_cell.angle_gamma   90.00
#
_symmetry.space_group_name_H-M   'P 1'
#
loop_
_entity.id
_entity.type
_entity.pdbx_description
1 polymer ?
#
loop_
_entity_poly.entity_id
_entity_poly.type
_entity_poly.pdbx_seq_one_letter_code
_entity_poly.pdbx_strand_id
1 'polypeptide(L)'
;MLKNPFLGSVYMPEMTMRDRMLALVEGREHDNVPFVEYSGISGSPNDEVWSVIGRNNMGLLVWCGLHGYHTPNCRFESEEINIDGRKGTRITLHTPEGKLTDERLNAAISSSSYKHYITEPEDYKIFLSYLRDITVHKDTKNWENIYKGLGDDGLPHTSIGRTPFQQLWIQWVSIEDLSLHIIDYPALMEEVFDEMFRVQRDTFHILKDVVEELPVPYLDFGDNITAPIIGEKYFRKYCLTSYQELADILSDCNKEIIIAVHMDGDLKPLWDAIGESPVKLLDSMSPPPDNDTSVADALRIWKDMRVCINYPSSVHLKSENEIYEATMEILEQGGHSGRLQIQISENMPPNCWRKSYPQIVKAIKDFGLIKP
;
A
#
# COMPACT_ATOMS: atom_id res chain seq x y z
N MET A 1 16.23 44.08 -31.78
CA MET A 1 16.39 42.65 -32.11
C MET A 1 17.43 42.06 -31.18
N LEU A 2 17.00 41.39 -30.12
CA LEU A 2 17.87 40.56 -29.29
C LEU A 2 17.28 39.15 -29.36
N LYS A 3 17.84 38.33 -30.25
CA LYS A 3 17.56 36.89 -30.28
C LYS A 3 18.32 36.28 -29.10
N ASN A 4 17.59 35.68 -28.18
CA ASN A 4 18.13 34.84 -27.13
C ASN A 4 18.52 33.48 -27.75
N PRO A 5 19.81 33.10 -27.84
CA PRO A 5 20.19 31.75 -28.26
C PRO A 5 20.29 30.86 -27.02
N PHE A 6 20.01 29.56 -27.17
CA PHE A 6 20.02 28.52 -26.13
C PHE A 6 18.70 28.27 -25.38
N LEU A 7 17.63 27.99 -26.13
CA LEU A 7 16.71 26.91 -25.76
C LEU A 7 17.21 25.62 -26.43
N GLY A 8 18.29 25.06 -25.87
CA GLY A 8 18.73 23.72 -26.21
C GLY A 8 17.75 22.74 -25.57
N SER A 9 16.98 22.03 -26.39
CA SER A 9 16.21 20.85 -25.98
C SER A 9 17.15 19.89 -25.25
N VAL A 10 17.08 19.83 -23.92
CA VAL A 10 17.77 18.81 -23.14
C VAL A 10 17.09 17.48 -23.50
N TYR A 11 17.75 16.68 -24.33
CA TYR A 11 17.32 15.33 -24.62
C TYR A 11 17.51 14.52 -23.33
N MET A 12 16.42 14.30 -22.59
CA MET A 12 16.44 13.30 -21.52
C MET A 12 16.49 11.93 -22.19
N PRO A 13 17.49 11.08 -21.86
CA PRO A 13 17.51 9.71 -22.35
C PRO A 13 16.25 8.97 -21.87
N GLU A 14 15.73 8.07 -22.70
CA GLU A 14 14.54 7.28 -22.38
C GLU A 14 14.78 6.50 -21.09
N MET A 15 13.97 6.77 -20.06
CA MET A 15 14.10 6.14 -18.75
C MET A 15 13.47 4.75 -18.74
N THR A 16 14.02 3.83 -17.94
CA THR A 16 13.35 2.56 -17.64
C THR A 16 12.18 2.78 -16.68
N MET A 17 11.32 1.77 -16.49
CA MET A 17 10.25 1.88 -15.50
C MET A 17 10.82 1.99 -14.07
N ARG A 18 11.88 1.24 -13.75
CA ARG A 18 12.60 1.41 -12.49
C ARG A 18 13.10 2.83 -12.30
N ASP A 19 13.75 3.41 -13.32
CA ASP A 19 14.31 4.76 -13.20
C ASP A 19 13.23 5.82 -12.93
N ARG A 20 12.07 5.71 -13.59
CA ARG A 20 10.92 6.62 -13.38
C ARG A 20 10.36 6.49 -11.98
N MET A 21 10.16 5.25 -11.51
CA MET A 21 9.63 4.98 -10.17
C MET A 21 10.59 5.46 -9.08
N LEU A 22 11.91 5.21 -9.23
CA LEU A 22 12.92 5.74 -8.31
C LEU A 22 12.97 7.26 -8.34
N ALA A 23 12.92 7.87 -9.53
CA ALA A 23 12.92 9.34 -9.65
C ALA A 23 11.71 9.96 -8.92
N LEU A 24 10.52 9.38 -9.03
CA LEU A 24 9.34 9.81 -8.26
C LEU A 24 9.58 9.71 -6.75
N VAL A 25 10.04 8.55 -6.26
CA VAL A 25 10.32 8.31 -4.84
C VAL A 25 11.41 9.25 -4.31
N GLU A 26 12.42 9.57 -5.12
CA GLU A 26 13.55 10.43 -4.76
C GLU A 26 13.24 11.93 -4.98
N GLY A 27 12.12 12.27 -5.61
CA GLY A 27 11.78 13.65 -5.99
C GLY A 27 12.65 14.23 -7.12
N ARG A 28 13.23 13.38 -7.96
CA ARG A 28 13.94 13.77 -9.18
C ARG A 28 12.99 13.92 -10.36
N GLU A 29 13.43 14.67 -11.37
CA GLU A 29 12.72 14.75 -12.65
C GLU A 29 12.68 13.38 -13.34
N HIS A 30 11.57 13.13 -14.03
CA HIS A 30 11.35 11.96 -14.90
C HIS A 30 10.63 12.38 -16.17
N ASP A 31 10.71 11.53 -17.19
CA ASP A 31 10.23 11.80 -18.55
C ASP A 31 8.73 11.61 -18.72
N ASN A 32 8.06 10.78 -17.89
CA ASN A 32 6.63 10.51 -17.93
C ASN A 32 6.09 10.12 -16.55
N VAL A 33 4.80 10.40 -16.30
CA VAL A 33 4.07 9.88 -15.13
C VAL A 33 4.17 8.35 -15.10
N PRO A 34 4.72 7.74 -14.03
CA PRO A 34 4.82 6.29 -13.96
C PRO A 34 3.42 5.65 -13.92
N PHE A 35 3.19 4.68 -14.79
CA PHE A 35 2.06 3.76 -14.70
C PHE A 35 2.55 2.43 -14.14
N VAL A 36 1.92 1.95 -13.08
CA VAL A 36 2.45 0.85 -12.27
C VAL A 36 1.33 -0.11 -11.92
N GLU A 37 1.62 -1.40 -11.86
CA GLU A 37 0.69 -2.43 -11.40
C GLU A 37 1.26 -3.12 -10.16
N TYR A 38 0.42 -3.35 -9.15
CA TYR A 38 0.73 -4.37 -8.15
C TYR A 38 0.73 -5.73 -8.83
N SER A 39 1.86 -6.42 -8.74
CA SER A 39 2.13 -7.62 -9.53
C SER A 39 1.00 -8.64 -9.42
N GLY A 40 0.38 -8.95 -10.57
CA GLY A 40 -0.67 -9.97 -10.70
C GLY A 40 -2.11 -9.45 -10.64
N ILE A 41 -2.35 -8.16 -10.36
CA ILE A 41 -3.72 -7.62 -10.23
C ILE A 41 -4.55 -7.72 -11.52
N SER A 42 -3.95 -7.54 -12.69
CA SER A 42 -4.62 -7.77 -13.99
C SER A 42 -5.13 -9.20 -14.17
N GLY A 43 -4.65 -10.16 -13.37
CA GLY A 43 -4.96 -11.57 -13.49
C GLY A 43 -4.41 -12.20 -14.77
N SER A 44 -3.39 -11.59 -15.39
CA SER A 44 -2.73 -12.08 -16.61
C SER A 44 -1.20 -12.05 -16.43
N PRO A 45 -0.44 -12.92 -17.13
CA PRO A 45 1.01 -12.87 -17.10
C PRO A 45 1.54 -11.51 -17.57
N ASN A 46 2.57 -10.97 -16.92
CA ASN A 46 3.11 -9.64 -17.23
C ASN A 46 3.55 -9.52 -18.71
N ASP A 47 4.15 -10.56 -19.29
CA ASP A 47 4.53 -10.57 -20.70
C ASP A 47 3.33 -10.44 -21.65
N GLU A 48 2.17 -10.97 -21.27
CA GLU A 48 0.94 -10.79 -22.04
C GLU A 48 0.48 -9.33 -21.97
N VAL A 49 0.47 -8.73 -20.78
CA VAL A 49 0.10 -7.33 -20.59
C VAL A 49 1.04 -6.42 -21.39
N TRP A 50 2.35 -6.60 -21.23
CA TRP A 50 3.36 -5.83 -21.96
C TRP A 50 3.34 -6.04 -23.47
N SER A 51 2.87 -7.18 -23.98
CA SER A 51 2.69 -7.37 -25.43
C SER A 51 1.64 -6.41 -26.02
N VAL A 52 0.69 -5.94 -25.21
CA VAL A 52 -0.39 -5.03 -25.61
C VAL A 52 0.03 -3.58 -25.44
N ILE A 53 0.60 -3.22 -24.28
CA ILE A 53 0.86 -1.83 -23.94
C ILE A 53 2.33 -1.41 -24.07
N GLY A 54 3.23 -2.35 -24.29
CA GLY A 54 4.68 -2.14 -24.34
C GLY A 54 5.32 -2.17 -22.94
N ARG A 55 6.45 -2.88 -22.82
CA ARG A 55 7.17 -3.10 -21.55
C ARG A 55 7.57 -1.80 -20.84
N ASN A 56 8.03 -0.81 -21.59
CA ASN A 56 8.45 0.49 -21.05
C ASN A 56 7.29 1.40 -20.58
N ASN A 57 6.02 0.96 -20.69
CA ASN A 57 4.86 1.78 -20.33
C ASN A 57 4.18 1.35 -19.03
N MET A 58 4.60 0.24 -18.40
CA MET A 58 4.02 -0.22 -17.15
C MET A 58 5.08 -0.91 -16.29
N GLY A 59 5.27 -0.39 -15.08
CA GLY A 59 6.15 -0.94 -14.07
C GLY A 59 5.44 -1.88 -13.11
N LEU A 60 6.20 -2.61 -12.32
CA LEU A 60 5.68 -3.57 -11.34
C LEU A 60 6.05 -3.18 -9.92
N LEU A 61 5.08 -3.33 -9.01
CA LEU A 61 5.28 -3.33 -7.57
C LEU A 61 4.99 -4.72 -7.02
N VAL A 62 5.97 -5.32 -6.35
CA VAL A 62 5.85 -6.68 -5.80
C VAL A 62 5.92 -6.61 -4.28
N TRP A 63 4.81 -6.96 -3.63
CA TRP A 63 4.73 -7.04 -2.17
C TRP A 63 5.80 -7.98 -1.60
N CYS A 64 6.56 -7.47 -0.65
CA CYS A 64 7.61 -8.21 0.06
C CYS A 64 7.87 -7.59 1.43
N GLY A 65 8.58 -8.32 2.29
CA GLY A 65 9.01 -7.84 3.60
C GLY A 65 10.52 -8.00 3.79
N LEU A 66 11.04 -7.40 4.86
CA LEU A 66 12.45 -7.45 5.26
C LEU A 66 12.66 -8.16 6.61
N HIS A 67 11.57 -8.63 7.20
CA HIS A 67 11.52 -9.24 8.51
C HIS A 67 10.60 -10.45 8.52
N GLY A 68 10.85 -11.35 9.46
CA GLY A 68 10.01 -12.49 9.77
C GLY A 68 9.61 -12.49 11.24
N TYR A 69 8.53 -13.21 11.52
CA TYR A 69 8.07 -13.48 12.88
C TYR A 69 8.36 -14.93 13.23
N HIS A 70 8.83 -15.16 14.46
CA HIS A 70 9.03 -16.48 15.01
C HIS A 70 8.26 -16.60 16.33
N THR A 71 7.43 -17.63 16.41
CA THR A 71 6.58 -17.94 17.58
C THR A 71 6.89 -19.35 18.07
N PRO A 72 7.79 -19.52 19.05
CA PRO A 72 8.24 -20.84 19.50
C PRO A 72 7.14 -21.75 20.02
N ASN A 73 6.08 -21.17 20.60
CA ASN A 73 5.00 -21.89 21.26
C ASN A 73 3.67 -21.84 20.50
N CYS A 74 3.61 -21.07 19.40
CA CYS A 74 2.42 -20.95 18.56
C CYS A 74 2.63 -21.55 17.17
N ARG A 75 1.55 -22.01 16.54
CA ARG A 75 1.58 -22.46 15.15
C ARG A 75 0.26 -22.19 14.45
N PHE A 76 0.34 -21.96 13.15
CA PHE A 76 -0.82 -21.87 12.27
C PHE A 76 -1.03 -23.18 11.52
N GLU A 77 -2.29 -23.56 11.37
CA GLU A 77 -2.73 -24.71 10.59
C GLU A 77 -3.82 -24.25 9.62
N SER A 78 -3.74 -24.69 8.37
CA SER A 78 -4.69 -24.29 7.32
C SER A 78 -5.39 -25.52 6.76
N GLU A 79 -6.71 -25.44 6.62
CA GLU A 79 -7.54 -26.47 6.00
C GLU A 79 -8.53 -25.86 4.99
N GLU A 80 -8.86 -26.62 3.94
CA GLU A 80 -9.94 -26.24 3.02
C GLU A 80 -11.30 -26.46 3.68
N ILE A 81 -12.20 -25.51 3.53
CA ILE A 81 -13.57 -25.59 4.04
C ILE A 81 -14.59 -25.36 2.92
N ASN A 82 -15.82 -25.81 3.16
CA ASN A 82 -16.96 -25.53 2.32
C ASN A 82 -18.16 -25.15 3.20
N ILE A 83 -18.62 -23.91 3.05
CA ILE A 83 -19.77 -23.35 3.79
C ILE A 83 -20.83 -23.00 2.77
N ASP A 84 -21.99 -23.64 2.85
CA ASP A 84 -23.13 -23.43 1.94
C ASP A 84 -22.77 -23.48 0.45
N GLY A 85 -21.88 -24.41 0.07
CA GLY A 85 -21.41 -24.59 -1.31
C GLY A 85 -20.29 -23.63 -1.72
N ARG A 86 -19.87 -22.72 -0.85
CA ARG A 86 -18.74 -21.80 -1.10
C ARG A 86 -17.46 -22.38 -0.51
N LYS A 87 -16.47 -22.57 -1.37
CA LYS A 87 -15.13 -22.98 -0.94
C LYS A 87 -14.42 -21.84 -0.22
N GLY A 88 -13.56 -22.20 0.71
CA GLY A 88 -12.74 -21.27 1.45
C GLY A 88 -11.61 -21.96 2.19
N THR A 89 -11.01 -21.22 3.11
CA THR A 89 -9.91 -21.68 3.95
C THR A 89 -10.24 -21.34 5.40
N ARG A 90 -10.06 -22.31 6.30
CA ARG A 90 -9.98 -22.05 7.74
C ARG A 90 -8.52 -22.06 8.16
N ILE A 91 -8.14 -21.03 8.90
CA ILE A 91 -6.82 -20.93 9.52
C ILE A 91 -7.01 -21.00 11.03
N THR A 92 -6.36 -21.98 11.67
CA THR A 92 -6.37 -22.15 13.12
C THR A 92 -5.03 -21.74 13.70
N LEU A 93 -5.05 -20.76 14.61
CA LEU A 93 -3.92 -20.40 15.45
C LEU A 93 -3.97 -21.25 16.73
N HIS A 94 -2.94 -22.05 16.96
CA HIS A 94 -2.76 -22.81 18.21
C HIS A 94 -1.77 -22.07 19.11
N THR A 95 -2.15 -21.83 20.36
CA THR A 95 -1.30 -21.20 21.40
C THR A 95 -1.35 -22.03 22.69
N PRO A 96 -0.49 -21.75 23.69
CA PRO A 96 -0.59 -22.34 25.03
C PRO A 96 -1.93 -22.07 25.75
N GLU A 97 -2.56 -20.93 25.49
CA GLU A 97 -3.80 -20.49 26.18
C GLU A 97 -5.08 -20.95 25.48
N GLY A 98 -4.99 -21.48 24.26
CA GLY A 98 -6.14 -21.92 23.48
C GLY A 98 -5.93 -21.86 21.98
N LYS A 99 -7.04 -21.85 21.24
CA LYS A 99 -7.04 -21.78 19.77
C LYS A 99 -7.97 -20.67 19.28
N LEU A 100 -7.57 -19.98 18.22
CA LEU A 100 -8.42 -19.05 17.47
C LEU A 100 -8.61 -19.55 16.05
N THR A 101 -9.74 -19.24 15.44
CA THR A 101 -10.05 -19.66 14.06
C THR A 101 -10.55 -18.48 13.23
N ASP A 102 -9.92 -18.28 12.08
CA ASP A 102 -10.36 -17.36 11.02
C ASP A 102 -10.83 -18.20 9.82
N GLU A 103 -11.92 -17.76 9.21
CA GLU A 103 -12.52 -18.43 8.06
C GLU A 103 -12.67 -17.41 6.93
N ARG A 104 -12.06 -17.71 5.78
CA ARG A 104 -12.14 -16.92 4.56
C ARG A 104 -12.86 -17.70 3.49
N LEU A 105 -13.83 -17.08 2.81
CA LEU A 105 -14.50 -17.67 1.67
C LEU A 105 -14.00 -17.05 0.37
N ASN A 106 -13.93 -17.85 -0.69
CA ASN A 106 -13.50 -17.38 -2.00
C ASN A 106 -14.52 -16.37 -2.57
N ALA A 107 -14.01 -15.22 -3.01
CA ALA A 107 -14.77 -14.11 -3.57
C ALA A 107 -14.19 -13.72 -4.94
N ALA A 108 -14.73 -14.33 -6.00
CA ALA A 108 -14.26 -14.16 -7.38
C ALA A 108 -12.74 -14.43 -7.54
N ILE A 109 -11.92 -13.38 -7.59
CA ILE A 109 -10.45 -13.45 -7.73
C ILE A 109 -9.71 -13.22 -6.40
N SER A 110 -10.43 -13.09 -5.28
CA SER A 110 -9.90 -12.86 -3.94
C SER A 110 -10.62 -13.74 -2.90
N SER A 111 -10.50 -13.40 -1.62
CA SER A 111 -11.23 -14.00 -0.51
C SER A 111 -11.80 -12.90 0.40
N SER A 112 -12.89 -13.21 1.12
CA SER A 112 -13.48 -12.31 2.11
C SER A 112 -13.60 -12.98 3.47
N SER A 113 -13.51 -12.21 4.56
CA SER A 113 -13.82 -12.69 5.92
C SER A 113 -15.21 -13.27 5.98
N TYR A 114 -15.33 -14.51 6.48
CA TYR A 114 -16.58 -15.10 6.94
C TYR A 114 -16.64 -15.10 8.47
N LYS A 115 -15.51 -15.39 9.13
CA LYS A 115 -15.32 -15.29 10.58
C LYS A 115 -13.91 -14.80 10.86
N HIS A 116 -13.74 -13.85 11.78
CA HIS A 116 -12.43 -13.41 12.28
C HIS A 116 -11.97 -14.25 13.48
N TYR A 117 -10.68 -14.17 13.80
CA TYR A 117 -10.08 -14.91 14.91
C TYR A 117 -10.75 -14.62 16.27
N ILE A 118 -11.04 -13.35 16.55
CA ILE A 118 -11.55 -12.83 17.81
C ILE A 118 -13.00 -12.43 17.59
N THR A 119 -13.90 -13.02 18.34
CA THR A 119 -15.35 -12.75 18.30
C THR A 119 -15.91 -12.39 19.66
N GLU A 120 -15.18 -12.67 20.73
CA GLU A 120 -15.56 -12.31 22.11
C GLU A 120 -14.33 -11.88 22.94
N PRO A 121 -14.52 -11.15 24.05
CA PRO A 121 -13.41 -10.62 24.85
C PRO A 121 -12.44 -11.69 25.38
N GLU A 122 -12.94 -12.89 25.66
CA GLU A 122 -12.16 -14.02 26.16
C GLU A 122 -11.10 -14.49 25.15
N ASP A 123 -11.33 -14.30 23.85
CA ASP A 123 -10.40 -14.63 22.78
C ASP A 123 -9.09 -13.81 22.87
N TYR A 124 -9.14 -12.59 23.44
CA TYR A 124 -7.94 -11.76 23.60
C TYR A 124 -6.90 -12.41 24.51
N LYS A 125 -7.29 -13.27 25.45
CA LYS A 125 -6.32 -14.03 26.26
C LYS A 125 -5.44 -14.92 25.39
N ILE A 126 -6.05 -15.55 24.38
CA ILE A 126 -5.36 -16.43 23.43
C ILE A 126 -4.51 -15.58 22.48
N PHE A 127 -5.05 -14.45 22.01
CA PHE A 127 -4.31 -13.53 21.15
C PHE A 127 -3.08 -12.91 21.84
N LEU A 128 -3.22 -12.48 23.09
CA LEU A 128 -2.10 -11.97 23.91
C LEU A 128 -1.02 -13.04 24.11
N SER A 129 -1.41 -14.31 24.31
CA SER A 129 -0.46 -15.44 24.36
C SER A 129 0.37 -15.53 23.08
N TYR A 130 -0.27 -15.34 21.93
CA TYR A 130 0.42 -15.29 20.63
C TYR A 130 1.33 -14.06 20.50
N LEU A 131 0.81 -12.84 20.77
CA LEU A 131 1.60 -11.61 20.65
C LEU A 131 2.86 -11.63 21.50
N ARG A 132 2.78 -12.18 22.72
CA ARG A 132 3.92 -12.32 23.65
C ARG A 132 4.94 -13.37 23.22
N ASP A 133 4.53 -14.32 22.41
CA ASP A 133 5.40 -15.36 21.85
C ASP A 133 6.15 -14.88 20.60
N ILE A 134 5.71 -13.77 19.98
CA ILE A 134 6.36 -13.21 18.79
C ILE A 134 7.74 -12.64 19.13
N THR A 135 8.74 -13.17 18.42
CA THR A 135 10.06 -12.59 18.24
C THR A 135 10.25 -12.17 16.78
N VAL A 136 10.80 -10.98 16.55
CA VAL A 136 11.04 -10.45 15.20
C VAL A 136 12.49 -10.70 14.81
N HIS A 137 12.73 -11.10 13.57
CA HIS A 137 14.08 -11.33 13.03
C HIS A 137 14.21 -10.80 11.61
N LYS A 138 15.45 -10.50 11.20
CA LYS A 138 15.77 -10.12 9.82
C LYS A 138 15.51 -11.28 8.87
N ASP A 139 14.75 -11.03 7.80
CA ASP A 139 14.56 -11.97 6.68
C ASP A 139 14.47 -11.20 5.36
N THR A 140 15.62 -11.07 4.67
CA THR A 140 15.76 -10.26 3.45
C THR A 140 15.76 -11.08 2.16
N LYS A 141 15.77 -12.42 2.26
CA LYS A 141 16.09 -13.28 1.10
C LYS A 141 15.07 -13.13 -0.03
N ASN A 142 13.78 -13.10 0.31
CA ASN A 142 12.73 -12.93 -0.68
C ASN A 142 12.79 -11.53 -1.32
N TRP A 143 13.02 -10.50 -0.51
CA TRP A 143 13.18 -9.13 -0.99
C TRP A 143 14.32 -8.99 -1.99
N GLU A 144 15.49 -9.54 -1.69
CA GLU A 144 16.65 -9.49 -2.60
C GLU A 144 16.39 -10.22 -3.92
N ASN A 145 15.69 -11.35 -3.87
CA ASN A 145 15.31 -12.10 -5.08
C ASN A 145 14.34 -11.29 -5.94
N ILE A 146 13.35 -10.63 -5.32
CA ILE A 146 12.40 -9.74 -5.99
C ILE A 146 13.13 -8.54 -6.59
N TYR A 147 13.98 -7.85 -5.83
CA TYR A 147 14.74 -6.70 -6.31
C TYR A 147 15.59 -7.03 -7.54
N LYS A 148 16.29 -8.17 -7.52
CA LYS A 148 17.08 -8.69 -8.66
C LYS A 148 16.19 -9.11 -9.82
N GLY A 149 15.11 -9.84 -9.55
CA GLY A 149 14.19 -10.38 -10.55
C GLY A 149 13.41 -9.29 -11.29
N LEU A 150 13.12 -8.17 -10.62
CA LEU A 150 12.44 -7.03 -11.24
C LEU A 150 13.29 -6.33 -12.30
N GLY A 151 14.63 -6.39 -12.24
CA GLY A 151 15.49 -5.72 -13.22
C GLY A 151 15.03 -4.29 -13.50
N ASP A 152 14.91 -3.87 -14.74
CA ASP A 152 14.48 -2.50 -15.10
C ASP A 152 12.96 -2.27 -15.03
N ASP A 153 12.18 -3.28 -14.64
CA ASP A 153 10.73 -3.30 -14.79
C ASP A 153 9.96 -2.81 -13.55
N GLY A 154 10.62 -2.59 -12.40
CA GLY A 154 9.87 -2.20 -11.21
C GLY A 154 10.65 -2.13 -9.90
N LEU A 155 9.90 -2.01 -8.80
CA LEU A 155 10.42 -1.89 -7.44
C LEU A 155 9.81 -2.91 -6.48
N PRO A 156 10.57 -3.38 -5.48
CA PRO A 156 9.99 -4.06 -4.34
C PRO A 156 9.03 -3.12 -3.60
N HIS A 157 7.81 -3.60 -3.35
CA HIS A 157 6.83 -2.90 -2.54
C HIS A 157 6.95 -3.40 -1.10
N THR A 158 7.76 -2.70 -0.32
CA THR A 158 8.32 -3.20 0.94
C THR A 158 7.35 -2.95 2.09
N SER A 159 6.53 -3.94 2.41
CA SER A 159 5.57 -3.86 3.50
C SER A 159 6.25 -4.02 4.85
N ILE A 160 5.80 -3.21 5.81
CA ILE A 160 6.16 -3.33 7.22
C ILE A 160 4.97 -3.78 8.09
N GLY A 161 3.90 -4.25 7.44
CA GLY A 161 2.64 -4.61 8.07
C GLY A 161 1.71 -3.42 8.22
N ARG A 162 0.77 -3.55 9.15
CA ARG A 162 -0.24 -2.54 9.49
C ARG A 162 0.02 -1.97 10.86
N THR A 163 -0.47 -0.76 11.09
CA THR A 163 -0.59 -0.19 12.43
C THR A 163 -1.57 -1.00 13.27
N PRO A 164 -1.40 -1.04 14.61
CA PRO A 164 -2.17 -1.95 15.45
C PRO A 164 -3.68 -1.87 15.28
N PHE A 165 -4.24 -0.67 15.16
CA PHE A 165 -5.68 -0.49 14.95
C PHE A 165 -6.13 -1.11 13.62
N GLN A 166 -5.42 -0.79 12.53
CA GLN A 166 -5.73 -1.33 11.20
C GLN A 166 -5.56 -2.85 11.17
N GLN A 167 -4.55 -3.37 11.86
CA GLN A 167 -4.35 -4.81 11.97
C GLN A 167 -5.53 -5.49 12.70
N LEU A 168 -6.01 -4.92 13.80
CA LEU A 168 -7.10 -5.50 14.58
C LEU A 168 -8.40 -5.62 13.78
N TRP A 169 -8.88 -4.54 13.15
CA TRP A 169 -10.18 -4.61 12.47
C TRP A 169 -10.11 -5.37 11.14
N ILE A 170 -8.99 -5.31 10.40
CA ILE A 170 -8.85 -5.98 9.10
C ILE A 170 -8.58 -7.48 9.28
N GLN A 171 -7.76 -7.86 10.26
CA GLN A 171 -7.20 -9.21 10.34
C GLN A 171 -7.74 -10.02 11.53
N TRP A 172 -7.99 -9.40 12.68
CA TRP A 172 -8.17 -10.15 13.93
C TRP A 172 -9.59 -10.18 14.48
N VAL A 173 -10.37 -9.10 14.39
CA VAL A 173 -11.60 -8.92 15.19
C VAL A 173 -12.86 -8.65 14.34
N SER A 174 -12.74 -7.89 13.25
CA SER A 174 -13.82 -7.09 12.63
C SER A 174 -13.98 -5.70 13.24
N ILE A 175 -14.55 -4.77 12.48
CA ILE A 175 -14.76 -3.39 12.92
C ILE A 175 -15.87 -3.24 13.96
N GLU A 176 -16.95 -4.03 13.85
CA GLU A 176 -18.09 -3.95 14.77
C GLU A 176 -17.65 -4.36 16.17
N ASP A 177 -17.08 -5.55 16.29
CA ASP A 177 -16.60 -6.09 17.57
C ASP A 177 -15.46 -5.25 18.13
N LEU A 178 -14.49 -4.81 17.31
CA LEU A 178 -13.42 -3.93 17.77
C LEU A 178 -13.98 -2.62 18.37
N SER A 179 -15.00 -2.04 17.74
CA SER A 179 -15.61 -0.79 18.22
C SER A 179 -16.28 -0.98 19.58
N LEU A 180 -16.97 -2.10 19.77
CA LEU A 180 -17.58 -2.47 21.06
C LEU A 180 -16.51 -2.76 22.12
N HIS A 181 -15.50 -3.57 21.78
CA HIS A 181 -14.47 -3.99 22.71
C HIS A 181 -13.62 -2.83 23.25
N ILE A 182 -13.30 -1.83 22.42
CA ILE A 182 -12.58 -0.62 22.85
C ILE A 182 -13.37 0.18 23.90
N ILE A 183 -14.69 0.15 23.84
CA ILE A 183 -15.56 0.89 24.76
C ILE A 183 -15.83 0.09 26.03
N ASP A 184 -16.15 -1.20 25.88
CA ASP A 184 -16.61 -2.05 26.99
C ASP A 184 -15.44 -2.63 27.80
N TYR A 185 -14.28 -2.85 27.17
CA TYR A 185 -13.10 -3.46 27.79
C TYR A 185 -11.82 -2.61 27.57
N PRO A 186 -11.81 -1.31 27.93
CA PRO A 186 -10.74 -0.39 27.57
C PRO A 186 -9.37 -0.81 28.13
N ALA A 187 -9.30 -1.33 29.35
CA ALA A 187 -8.05 -1.78 29.96
C ALA A 187 -7.46 -3.02 29.25
N LEU A 188 -8.32 -3.96 28.84
CA LEU A 188 -7.89 -5.13 28.08
C LEU A 188 -7.40 -4.71 26.69
N MET A 189 -8.12 -3.80 26.03
CA MET A 189 -7.71 -3.31 24.72
C MET A 189 -6.40 -2.52 24.79
N GLU A 190 -6.16 -1.74 25.84
CA GLU A 190 -4.85 -1.09 26.06
C GLU A 190 -3.71 -2.10 26.15
N GLU A 191 -3.88 -3.19 26.91
CA GLU A 191 -2.90 -4.28 26.98
C GLU A 191 -2.64 -4.93 25.60
N VAL A 192 -3.70 -5.14 24.82
CA VAL A 192 -3.59 -5.68 23.45
C VAL A 192 -2.82 -4.71 22.55
N PHE A 193 -3.17 -3.43 22.56
CA PHE A 193 -2.47 -2.42 21.77
C PHE A 193 -1.00 -2.32 22.16
N ASP A 194 -0.67 -2.34 23.46
CA ASP A 194 0.70 -2.24 23.94
C ASP A 194 1.57 -3.42 23.44
N GLU A 195 1.04 -4.65 23.46
CA GLU A 195 1.76 -5.82 22.93
C GLU A 195 1.91 -5.77 21.39
N MET A 196 0.92 -5.24 20.68
CA MET A 196 1.05 -5.03 19.24
C MET A 196 2.07 -3.94 18.89
N PHE A 197 2.09 -2.85 19.66
CA PHE A 197 3.11 -1.81 19.54
C PHE A 197 4.50 -2.33 19.87
N ARG A 198 4.64 -3.22 20.87
CA ARG A 198 5.91 -3.90 21.16
C ARG A 198 6.42 -4.65 19.93
N VAL A 199 5.59 -5.50 19.33
CA VAL A 199 5.95 -6.27 18.12
C VAL A 199 6.29 -5.34 16.96
N GLN A 200 5.52 -4.27 16.77
CA GLN A 200 5.77 -3.29 15.72
C GLN A 200 7.10 -2.54 15.92
N ARG A 201 7.42 -2.14 17.16
CA ARG A 201 8.69 -1.50 17.50
C ARG A 201 9.88 -2.43 17.26
N ASP A 202 9.76 -3.70 17.63
CA ASP A 202 10.79 -4.71 17.33
C ASP A 202 11.03 -4.83 15.82
N THR A 203 9.96 -4.79 15.01
CA THR A 203 10.05 -4.71 13.54
C THR A 203 10.78 -3.45 13.09
N PHE A 204 10.44 -2.27 13.62
CA PHE A 204 11.10 -1.01 13.25
C PHE A 204 12.61 -1.04 13.51
N HIS A 205 13.04 -1.65 14.62
CA HIS A 205 14.48 -1.82 14.90
C HIS A 205 15.18 -2.73 13.90
N ILE A 206 14.56 -3.84 13.47
CA ILE A 206 15.11 -4.66 12.38
C ILE A 206 15.22 -3.85 11.09
N LEU A 207 14.20 -3.07 10.75
CA LEU A 207 14.16 -2.27 9.53
C LEU A 207 15.25 -1.20 9.51
N LYS A 208 15.52 -0.53 10.64
CA LYS A 208 16.60 0.45 10.79
C LYS A 208 17.94 -0.09 10.29
N ASP A 209 18.29 -1.31 10.69
CA ASP A 209 19.55 -1.94 10.29
C ASP A 209 19.53 -2.33 8.79
N VAL A 210 18.40 -2.87 8.32
CA VAL A 210 18.29 -3.42 6.96
C VAL A 210 18.32 -2.34 5.87
N VAL A 211 17.71 -1.17 6.12
CA VAL A 211 17.69 -0.08 5.12
C VAL A 211 19.07 0.52 4.85
N GLU A 212 20.03 0.37 5.78
CA GLU A 212 21.42 0.74 5.52
C GLU A 212 22.13 -0.29 4.62
N GLU A 213 21.80 -1.57 4.77
CA GLU A 213 22.39 -2.68 4.00
C GLU A 213 21.86 -2.80 2.56
N LEU A 214 20.58 -2.49 2.35
CA LEU A 214 19.87 -2.73 1.10
C LEU A 214 19.40 -1.43 0.41
N PRO A 215 19.20 -1.44 -0.92
CA PRO A 215 18.68 -0.29 -1.66
C PRO A 215 17.15 -0.22 -1.55
N VAL A 216 16.63 -0.09 -0.33
CA VAL A 216 15.20 -0.01 -0.04
C VAL A 216 14.66 1.37 -0.48
N PRO A 217 13.73 1.46 -1.46
CA PRO A 217 13.26 2.75 -1.94
C PRO A 217 12.38 3.49 -0.92
N TYR A 218 11.54 2.75 -0.20
CA TYR A 218 10.62 3.22 0.82
C TYR A 218 10.13 2.03 1.67
N LEU A 219 9.53 2.34 2.82
CA LEU A 219 8.86 1.38 3.70
C LEU A 219 7.37 1.71 3.75
N ASP A 220 6.52 0.71 3.53
CA ASP A 220 5.07 0.90 3.35
C ASP A 220 4.25 0.27 4.49
N PHE A 221 3.49 1.11 5.18
CA PHE A 221 2.38 0.64 6.01
C PHE A 221 1.19 0.33 5.10
N GLY A 222 0.80 -0.94 5.03
CA GLY A 222 -0.35 -1.37 4.24
C GLY A 222 -1.69 -1.01 4.89
N ASP A 223 -1.85 0.14 5.50
CA ASP A 223 -2.90 0.38 6.48
C ASP A 223 -4.33 0.33 5.97
N ASN A 224 -4.59 0.55 4.68
CA ASN A 224 -5.94 0.72 4.13
C ASN A 224 -6.74 1.78 4.91
N ILE A 225 -6.17 2.98 5.01
CA ILE A 225 -6.79 4.07 5.78
C ILE A 225 -8.11 4.49 5.12
N THR A 226 -9.18 4.45 5.91
CA THR A 226 -10.47 5.03 5.55
C THR A 226 -11.05 5.75 6.78
N ALA A 227 -11.24 7.06 6.64
CA ALA A 227 -11.56 7.95 7.76
C ALA A 227 -12.85 7.58 8.50
N PRO A 228 -13.94 7.16 7.84
CA PRO A 228 -15.17 6.79 8.54
C PRO A 228 -15.03 5.58 9.48
N ILE A 229 -14.05 4.71 9.25
CA ILE A 229 -13.84 3.49 10.06
C ILE A 229 -13.01 3.80 11.30
N ILE A 230 -11.91 4.52 11.15
CA ILE A 230 -10.99 4.79 12.27
C ILE A 230 -11.35 6.07 13.03
N GLY A 231 -11.83 7.10 12.33
CA GLY A 231 -12.00 8.44 12.89
C GLY A 231 -10.67 9.10 13.31
N GLU A 232 -10.66 10.43 13.39
CA GLU A 232 -9.43 11.20 13.64
C GLU A 232 -8.79 10.89 15.00
N LYS A 233 -9.60 10.68 16.05
CA LYS A 233 -9.13 10.36 17.40
C LYS A 233 -8.25 9.12 17.41
N TYR A 234 -8.70 8.02 16.80
CA TYR A 234 -7.96 6.76 16.82
C TYR A 234 -6.86 6.73 15.76
N PHE A 235 -7.03 7.44 14.64
CA PHE A 235 -5.95 7.64 13.67
C PHE A 235 -4.75 8.33 14.33
N ARG A 236 -4.98 9.42 15.07
CA ARG A 236 -3.93 10.12 15.81
C ARG A 236 -3.30 9.24 16.89
N LYS A 237 -4.13 8.50 17.64
CA LYS A 237 -3.63 7.64 18.74
C LYS A 237 -2.80 6.47 18.23
N TYR A 238 -3.24 5.78 17.18
CA TYR A 238 -2.68 4.49 16.79
C TYR A 238 -1.88 4.49 15.49
N CYS A 239 -2.28 5.28 14.49
CA CYS A 239 -1.59 5.32 13.21
C CYS A 239 -0.49 6.38 13.21
N LEU A 240 -0.83 7.63 13.53
CA LEU A 240 0.12 8.74 13.54
C LEU A 240 1.27 8.49 14.52
N THR A 241 0.99 7.93 15.70
CA THR A 241 2.01 7.51 16.67
C THR A 241 2.99 6.50 16.07
N SER A 242 2.51 5.45 15.39
CA SER A 242 3.38 4.48 14.71
C SER A 242 4.22 5.11 13.60
N TYR A 243 3.63 6.00 12.81
CA TYR A 243 4.36 6.68 11.74
C TYR A 243 5.47 7.56 12.30
N GLN A 244 5.18 8.30 13.38
CA GLN A 244 6.17 9.14 14.07
C GLN A 244 7.27 8.30 14.71
N GLU A 245 6.93 7.20 15.38
CA GLU A 245 7.91 6.32 16.00
C GLU A 245 8.85 5.70 14.97
N LEU A 246 8.34 5.27 13.81
CA LEU A 246 9.19 4.79 12.71
C LEU A 246 10.11 5.92 12.20
N ALA A 247 9.58 7.13 12.00
CA ALA A 247 10.37 8.26 11.53
C ALA A 247 11.49 8.62 12.51
N ASP A 248 11.21 8.62 13.82
CA ASP A 248 12.19 8.88 14.86
C ASP A 248 13.29 7.82 14.87
N ILE A 249 12.94 6.54 14.75
CA ILE A 249 13.90 5.43 14.68
C ILE A 249 14.80 5.54 13.43
N LEU A 250 14.22 5.93 12.30
CA LEU A 250 14.94 6.10 11.02
C LEU A 250 15.74 7.40 10.92
N SER A 251 15.48 8.39 11.78
CA SER A 251 16.15 9.70 11.74
C SER A 251 17.66 9.62 11.99
N ASP A 252 18.13 8.55 12.64
CA ASP A 252 19.53 8.26 12.89
C ASP A 252 20.26 7.62 11.69
N CYS A 253 19.53 7.18 10.66
CA CYS A 253 20.13 6.48 9.52
C CYS A 253 20.87 7.45 8.59
N ASN A 254 21.91 6.97 7.92
CA ASN A 254 22.66 7.78 6.94
C ASN A 254 21.90 8.00 5.62
N LYS A 255 20.76 7.32 5.43
CA LYS A 255 19.92 7.37 4.25
C LYS A 255 18.55 7.90 4.65
N GLU A 256 18.03 8.84 3.88
CA GLU A 256 16.62 9.23 4.00
C GLU A 256 15.77 8.08 3.44
N ILE A 257 14.91 7.52 4.30
CA ILE A 257 13.96 6.47 3.92
C ILE A 257 12.56 7.06 3.94
N ILE A 258 11.87 6.91 2.81
CA ILE A 258 10.51 7.39 2.65
C ILE A 258 9.56 6.45 3.38
N ILE A 259 8.73 7.02 4.25
CA ILE A 259 7.59 6.34 4.85
C ILE A 259 6.40 6.51 3.90
N ALA A 260 5.92 5.37 3.41
CA ALA A 260 4.73 5.23 2.60
C ALA A 260 3.58 4.66 3.43
N VAL A 261 2.35 5.05 3.10
CA VAL A 261 1.16 4.48 3.72
C VAL A 261 0.08 4.28 2.67
N HIS A 262 -0.50 3.08 2.68
CA HIS A 262 -1.65 2.72 1.87
C HIS A 262 -2.92 3.40 2.39
N MET A 263 -3.45 4.36 1.64
CA MET A 263 -4.59 5.22 2.05
C MET A 263 -5.68 5.28 0.97
N ASP A 264 -6.43 4.19 0.82
CA ASP A 264 -7.31 3.90 -0.32
C ASP A 264 -8.80 4.25 -0.10
N GLY A 265 -9.17 4.76 1.08
CA GLY A 265 -10.55 5.15 1.42
C GLY A 265 -10.86 6.63 1.32
N ASP A 266 -11.94 7.06 1.98
CA ASP A 266 -12.26 8.49 2.14
C ASP A 266 -11.33 9.11 3.18
N LEU A 267 -10.66 10.21 2.83
CA LEU A 267 -9.57 10.80 3.63
C LEU A 267 -9.85 12.21 4.11
N LYS A 268 -10.88 12.93 3.62
CA LYS A 268 -11.12 14.33 3.99
C LYS A 268 -11.12 14.60 5.50
N PRO A 269 -11.77 13.78 6.34
CA PRO A 269 -11.75 14.00 7.78
C PRO A 269 -10.37 13.85 8.43
N LEU A 270 -9.40 13.27 7.72
CA LEU A 270 -8.03 13.04 8.20
C LEU A 270 -6.98 13.93 7.53
N TRP A 271 -7.36 14.84 6.63
CA TRP A 271 -6.41 15.64 5.86
C TRP A 271 -5.36 16.37 6.71
N ASP A 272 -5.80 17.00 7.81
CA ASP A 272 -4.91 17.71 8.74
C ASP A 272 -3.98 16.72 9.45
N ALA A 273 -4.53 15.64 10.02
CA ALA A 273 -3.74 14.62 10.72
C ALA A 273 -2.73 13.89 9.82
N ILE A 274 -3.09 13.63 8.56
CA ILE A 274 -2.17 13.09 7.54
C ILE A 274 -1.07 14.11 7.23
N GLY A 275 -1.43 15.38 7.08
CA GLY A 275 -0.46 16.46 6.80
C GLY A 275 0.52 16.76 7.95
N GLU A 276 0.14 16.43 9.18
CA GLU A 276 1.03 16.50 10.36
C GLU A 276 1.98 15.31 10.48
N SER A 277 1.74 14.23 9.73
CA SER A 277 2.53 13.00 9.82
C SER A 277 3.88 13.10 9.09
N PRO A 278 4.85 12.23 9.42
CA PRO A 278 6.12 12.16 8.69
C PRO A 278 5.99 11.43 7.34
N VAL A 279 4.79 11.02 6.93
CA VAL A 279 4.55 10.30 5.67
C VAL A 279 4.96 11.17 4.49
N LYS A 280 5.65 10.58 3.52
CA LYS A 280 6.12 11.28 2.31
C LYS A 280 5.65 10.62 1.01
N LEU A 281 4.94 9.49 1.10
CA LEU A 281 4.33 8.83 -0.05
C LEU A 281 2.96 8.29 0.35
N LEU A 282 1.94 8.70 -0.39
CA LEU A 282 0.62 8.08 -0.34
C LEU A 282 0.62 6.93 -1.33
N ASP A 283 0.41 5.73 -0.84
CA ASP A 283 0.28 4.53 -1.64
C ASP A 283 -1.21 4.23 -1.86
N SER A 284 -1.57 3.83 -3.09
CA SER A 284 -2.93 3.42 -3.46
C SER A 284 -4.03 4.44 -3.11
N MET A 285 -3.74 5.75 -3.13
CA MET A 285 -4.77 6.75 -2.83
C MET A 285 -5.86 6.72 -3.89
N SER A 286 -7.09 6.36 -3.54
CA SER A 286 -8.20 6.34 -4.49
C SER A 286 -8.74 7.76 -4.68
N PRO A 287 -8.75 8.33 -5.91
CA PRO A 287 -9.37 9.61 -6.16
C PRO A 287 -10.86 9.45 -6.52
N PRO A 288 -11.61 10.56 -6.68
CA PRO A 288 -12.92 10.53 -7.31
C PRO A 288 -12.84 9.84 -8.69
N PRO A 289 -13.91 9.13 -9.11
CA PRO A 289 -15.23 9.07 -8.49
C PRO A 289 -15.37 8.09 -7.31
N ASP A 290 -14.34 7.32 -6.98
CA ASP A 290 -14.46 6.22 -6.01
C ASP A 290 -14.35 6.70 -4.56
N ASN A 291 -13.52 7.72 -4.31
CA ASN A 291 -13.30 8.28 -2.99
C ASN A 291 -13.19 9.81 -2.99
N ASP A 292 -13.15 10.41 -1.80
CA ASP A 292 -13.38 11.84 -1.63
C ASP A 292 -12.20 12.78 -1.93
N THR A 293 -10.97 12.27 -2.08
CA THR A 293 -9.75 13.08 -2.15
C THR A 293 -9.15 13.10 -3.55
N SER A 294 -9.21 14.24 -4.23
CA SER A 294 -8.69 14.40 -5.60
C SER A 294 -7.16 14.50 -5.64
N VAL A 295 -6.56 14.22 -6.81
CA VAL A 295 -5.12 14.43 -7.02
C VAL A 295 -4.72 15.88 -6.79
N ALA A 296 -5.54 16.82 -7.30
CA ALA A 296 -5.32 18.25 -7.12
C ALA A 296 -5.37 18.67 -5.64
N ASP A 297 -6.31 18.11 -4.85
CA ASP A 297 -6.38 18.36 -3.41
C ASP A 297 -5.15 17.80 -2.69
N ALA A 298 -4.77 16.55 -2.99
CA ALA A 298 -3.62 15.90 -2.38
C ALA A 298 -2.33 16.71 -2.61
N LEU A 299 -2.07 17.12 -3.85
CA LEU A 299 -0.88 17.91 -4.21
C LEU A 299 -0.88 19.31 -3.59
N ARG A 300 -2.06 19.90 -3.36
CA ARG A 300 -2.25 21.24 -2.76
C ARG A 300 -2.05 21.22 -1.25
N ILE A 301 -2.63 20.23 -0.57
CA ILE A 301 -2.64 20.12 0.89
C ILE A 301 -1.33 19.51 1.38
N TRP A 302 -0.88 18.42 0.75
CA TRP A 302 0.32 17.69 1.14
C TRP A 302 1.47 17.98 0.18
N LYS A 303 2.11 19.14 0.37
CA LYS A 303 3.10 19.71 -0.56
C LYS A 303 4.34 18.84 -0.78
N ASP A 304 4.71 18.04 0.22
CA ASP A 304 5.92 17.22 0.19
C ASP A 304 5.64 15.75 -0.10
N MET A 305 4.36 15.34 -0.20
CA MET A 305 4.01 13.95 -0.45
C MET A 305 4.02 13.63 -1.94
N ARG A 306 4.51 12.43 -2.26
CA ARG A 306 4.26 11.76 -3.54
C ARG A 306 2.86 11.14 -3.49
N VAL A 307 2.12 11.26 -4.57
CA VAL A 307 0.74 10.82 -4.67
C VAL A 307 0.70 9.65 -5.65
N CYS A 308 0.82 8.43 -5.13
CA CYS A 308 0.59 7.22 -5.90
C CYS A 308 -0.89 6.86 -5.76
N ILE A 309 -1.64 7.02 -6.85
CA ILE A 309 -3.08 6.78 -6.82
C ILE A 309 -3.41 5.34 -7.20
N ASN A 310 -4.44 4.78 -6.58
CA ASN A 310 -5.17 3.69 -7.22
C ASN A 310 -6.01 4.29 -8.35
N TYR A 311 -5.83 3.81 -9.58
CA TYR A 311 -6.69 4.22 -10.68
C TYR A 311 -8.14 3.83 -10.33
N PRO A 312 -9.12 4.75 -10.42
CA PRO A 312 -10.49 4.46 -9.98
C PRO A 312 -11.05 3.18 -10.61
N SER A 313 -11.27 2.16 -9.78
CA SER A 313 -11.72 0.84 -10.18
C SER A 313 -13.04 0.89 -10.97
N SER A 314 -13.94 1.82 -10.64
CA SER A 314 -15.20 1.99 -11.36
C SER A 314 -15.01 2.47 -12.81
N VAL A 315 -13.89 3.14 -13.12
CA VAL A 315 -13.60 3.68 -14.45
C VAL A 315 -13.18 2.58 -15.42
N HIS A 316 -12.58 1.48 -14.95
CA HIS A 316 -12.23 0.33 -15.82
C HIS A 316 -13.44 -0.26 -16.58
N LEU A 317 -14.66 -0.07 -16.06
CA LEU A 317 -15.89 -0.55 -16.68
C LEU A 317 -16.42 0.35 -17.80
N LYS A 318 -15.93 1.60 -17.92
CA LYS A 318 -16.41 2.60 -18.89
C LYS A 318 -15.96 2.30 -20.32
N SER A 319 -16.46 3.07 -21.29
CA SER A 319 -15.97 2.98 -22.68
C SER A 319 -14.50 3.41 -22.79
N GLU A 320 -13.82 3.03 -23.87
CA GLU A 320 -12.42 3.42 -24.11
C GLU A 320 -12.20 4.93 -24.06
N ASN A 321 -13.12 5.69 -24.67
CA ASN A 321 -13.05 7.15 -24.66
C ASN A 321 -13.21 7.72 -23.25
N GLU A 322 -14.18 7.22 -22.47
CA GLU A 322 -14.36 7.66 -21.08
C GLU A 322 -13.16 7.31 -20.19
N ILE A 323 -12.50 6.17 -20.41
CA ILE A 323 -11.27 5.80 -19.68
C ILE A 323 -10.14 6.76 -20.03
N TYR A 324 -9.95 7.06 -21.32
CA TYR A 324 -8.95 8.01 -21.78
C TYR A 324 -9.18 9.40 -21.18
N GLU A 325 -10.39 9.94 -21.27
CA GLU A 325 -10.72 11.27 -20.73
C GLU A 325 -10.56 11.33 -19.21
N ALA A 326 -11.02 10.31 -18.47
CA ALA A 326 -10.82 10.24 -17.03
C ALA A 326 -9.32 10.17 -16.64
N THR A 327 -8.52 9.44 -17.42
CA THR A 327 -7.06 9.42 -17.22
C THR A 327 -6.47 10.80 -17.49
N MET A 328 -6.94 11.50 -18.53
CA MET A 328 -6.47 12.84 -18.83
C MET A 328 -6.81 13.85 -17.74
N GLU A 329 -8.02 13.81 -17.19
CA GLU A 329 -8.42 14.66 -16.07
C GLU A 329 -7.54 14.43 -14.83
N ILE A 330 -7.20 13.17 -14.53
CA ILE A 330 -6.26 12.81 -13.45
C ILE A 330 -4.87 13.42 -13.70
N LEU A 331 -4.37 13.29 -14.93
CA LEU A 331 -3.06 13.83 -15.32
C LEU A 331 -3.03 15.36 -15.26
N GLU A 332 -4.09 16.03 -15.69
CA GLU A 332 -4.24 17.49 -15.61
C GLU A 332 -4.28 17.99 -14.16
N GLN A 333 -4.97 17.27 -13.27
CA GLN A 333 -4.93 17.55 -11.83
C GLN A 333 -3.52 17.38 -11.25
N GLY A 334 -2.80 16.36 -11.71
CA GLY A 334 -1.40 16.10 -11.32
C GLY A 334 -0.41 17.15 -11.84
N GLY A 335 -0.72 17.72 -13.00
CA GLY A 335 0.18 18.58 -13.77
C GLY A 335 1.53 17.91 -14.05
N HIS A 336 2.54 18.74 -14.34
CA HIS A 336 3.94 18.29 -14.40
C HIS A 336 4.63 18.42 -13.03
N SER A 337 3.93 18.04 -11.96
CA SER A 337 4.44 18.18 -10.58
C SER A 337 5.63 17.28 -10.25
N GLY A 338 5.85 16.21 -11.04
CA GLY A 338 6.83 15.17 -10.76
C GLY A 338 6.43 14.22 -9.61
N ARG A 339 5.27 14.43 -8.97
CA ARG A 339 4.85 13.74 -7.74
C ARG A 339 3.71 12.75 -7.92
N LEU A 340 3.10 12.66 -9.11
CA LEU A 340 2.01 11.74 -9.41
C LEU A 340 2.54 10.42 -9.99
N GLN A 341 2.01 9.31 -9.48
CA GLN A 341 2.10 7.97 -10.08
C GLN A 341 0.69 7.38 -10.18
N ILE A 342 0.37 6.72 -11.29
CA ILE A 342 -0.88 5.99 -11.47
C ILE A 342 -0.60 4.51 -11.20
N GLN A 343 -1.29 3.92 -10.23
CA GLN A 343 -1.20 2.50 -9.90
C GLN A 343 -2.48 1.77 -10.28
N ILE A 344 -2.35 0.49 -10.60
CA ILE A 344 -3.41 -0.49 -10.45
C ILE A 344 -3.08 -1.29 -9.19
N SER A 345 -3.66 -0.88 -8.08
CA SER A 345 -3.41 -1.45 -6.77
C SER A 345 -4.59 -2.28 -6.24
N GLU A 346 -5.78 -2.11 -6.82
CA GLU A 346 -6.98 -2.84 -6.44
C GLU A 346 -7.51 -3.77 -7.55
N ASN A 347 -8.23 -4.80 -7.12
CA ASN A 347 -8.84 -5.78 -8.00
C ASN A 347 -9.84 -5.12 -8.96
N MET A 348 -9.58 -5.25 -10.26
CA MET A 348 -10.54 -4.87 -11.29
C MET A 348 -11.35 -6.08 -11.79
N PRO A 349 -12.51 -5.85 -12.42
CA PRO A 349 -13.26 -6.94 -13.04
C PRO A 349 -12.41 -7.68 -14.09
N PRO A 350 -12.47 -9.02 -14.13
CA PRO A 350 -11.60 -9.82 -15.00
C PRO A 350 -11.62 -9.36 -16.46
N ASN A 351 -10.43 -9.37 -17.09
CA ASN A 351 -10.19 -8.97 -18.48
C ASN A 351 -10.40 -7.48 -18.83
N CYS A 352 -10.82 -6.62 -17.88
CA CYS A 352 -10.99 -5.19 -18.17
C CYS A 352 -9.68 -4.49 -18.54
N TRP A 353 -8.53 -4.99 -18.08
CA TRP A 353 -7.21 -4.42 -18.36
C TRP A 353 -6.93 -4.29 -19.87
N ARG A 354 -7.41 -5.23 -20.71
CA ARG A 354 -7.17 -5.22 -22.17
C ARG A 354 -7.78 -4.00 -22.86
N LYS A 355 -8.87 -3.49 -22.31
CA LYS A 355 -9.53 -2.26 -22.75
C LYS A 355 -8.95 -1.05 -22.02
N SER A 356 -8.72 -1.18 -20.71
CA SER A 356 -8.37 -0.03 -19.86
C SER A 356 -6.92 0.41 -19.99
N TYR A 357 -5.96 -0.51 -19.86
CA TYR A 357 -4.54 -0.16 -19.82
C TYR A 357 -4.07 0.55 -21.10
N PRO A 358 -4.49 0.15 -22.32
CA PRO A 358 -4.13 0.88 -23.53
C PRO A 358 -4.55 2.34 -23.51
N GLN A 359 -5.72 2.66 -22.95
CA GLN A 359 -6.22 4.03 -22.88
C GLN A 359 -5.48 4.85 -21.82
N ILE A 360 -5.14 4.24 -20.68
CA ILE A 360 -4.31 4.87 -19.65
C ILE A 360 -2.93 5.22 -20.23
N VAL A 361 -2.28 4.25 -20.88
CA VAL A 361 -0.96 4.45 -21.52
C VAL A 361 -1.03 5.48 -22.65
N LYS A 362 -2.11 5.48 -23.45
CA LYS A 362 -2.33 6.47 -24.49
C LYS A 362 -2.43 7.89 -23.90
N ALA A 363 -3.23 8.07 -22.85
CA ALA A 363 -3.40 9.35 -22.17
C ALA A 363 -2.07 9.87 -21.59
N ILE A 364 -1.29 9.02 -20.92
CA ILE A 364 0.03 9.39 -20.37
C ILE A 364 0.97 9.87 -21.49
N LYS A 365 1.02 9.15 -22.62
CA LYS A 365 1.84 9.54 -23.78
C LYS A 365 1.40 10.87 -24.39
N ASP A 366 0.10 11.04 -24.57
CA ASP A 366 -0.46 12.26 -25.17
C ASP A 366 -0.27 13.48 -24.25
N PHE A 367 -0.36 13.29 -22.92
CA PHE A 367 -0.06 14.33 -21.92
C PHE A 367 1.42 14.71 -21.89
N GLY A 368 2.32 13.72 -21.96
CA GLY A 368 3.78 13.92 -22.00
C GLY A 368 4.30 14.62 -23.27
N LEU A 369 3.43 14.95 -24.23
CA LEU A 369 3.80 15.56 -25.51
C LEU A 369 3.59 17.08 -25.62
N ILE A 370 3.12 17.79 -24.58
CA ILE A 370 2.99 19.25 -24.66
C ILE A 370 4.32 19.91 -24.28
N LYS A 371 5.27 19.92 -25.22
CA LYS A 371 6.36 20.90 -25.22
C LYS A 371 5.73 22.30 -25.40
N PRO A 372 6.05 23.29 -24.54
CA PRO A 372 5.64 24.67 -24.76
C PRO A 372 6.15 25.23 -26.10
#